data_AF-K1TTP3-F1
#
_entry.id   AF-K1TTP3-F1
#
_cell.length_a   1.000
_cell.length_b   1.000
_cell.length_c   1.000
_cell.angle_alpha   90.00
_cell.angle_beta   90.00
_cell.angle_gamma   90.00
#
_symmetry.space_group_name_H-M   'P 1'
#
loop_
_entity.id
_entity.type
_entity.pdbx_description
1 polymer ?
#
loop_
_entity_poly.entity_id
_entity_poly.type
_entity_poly.pdbx_seq_one_letter_code
_entity_poly.pdbx_strand_id
1 'polypeptide(L)'
;TVGERSKTDVSVCYLTDKADMNIVNAVTDKLKNIPLNTIAGGEYLQSFLEDDDSVLFSQIYTTERPDVFVSKLYEGRVGIIVDGTPFALVLPCLFAENFVTMDDYTHKPYFSAFLRIIRFFAFIAGAVLPGLYVALCNFHPEMFRSALLLNIYSSEQTAAYPVFGECLIMYILYEIMREAGLR
;
A
#
# COMPACT_ATOMS: atom_id res chain seq x y z
N THR A 1 5.11 -19.36 -20.22
CA THR A 1 3.90 -18.65 -20.67
C THR A 1 2.78 -18.90 -19.70
N VAL A 2 1.95 -17.89 -19.46
CA VAL A 2 0.76 -17.95 -18.60
C VAL A 2 -0.43 -17.44 -19.41
N GLY A 3 -1.63 -17.95 -19.14
CA GLY A 3 -2.86 -17.60 -19.87
C GLY A 3 -3.22 -18.61 -20.96
N GLU A 4 -4.41 -19.20 -20.89
CA GLU A 4 -4.85 -20.27 -21.82
C GLU A 4 -4.94 -19.79 -23.28
N ARG A 5 -5.46 -18.57 -23.50
CA ARG A 5 -5.65 -17.97 -24.82
C ARG A 5 -4.58 -16.93 -25.16
N SER A 6 -4.15 -16.11 -24.19
CA SER A 6 -3.14 -15.07 -24.45
C SER A 6 -1.72 -15.61 -24.58
N LYS A 7 -1.39 -16.73 -23.89
CA LYS A 7 -0.05 -17.32 -23.84
C LYS A 7 1.05 -16.27 -23.63
N THR A 8 0.83 -15.38 -22.67
CA THR A 8 1.73 -14.26 -22.37
C THR A 8 3.04 -14.78 -21.78
N ASP A 9 4.16 -14.26 -22.26
CA ASP A 9 5.48 -14.60 -21.72
C ASP A 9 5.68 -13.93 -20.35
N VAL A 10 6.13 -14.74 -19.39
CA VAL A 10 6.40 -14.30 -18.02
C VAL A 10 7.78 -14.83 -17.63
N SER A 11 8.65 -13.92 -17.22
CA SER A 11 10.01 -14.22 -16.79
C SER A 11 10.13 -14.05 -15.28
N VAL A 12 10.61 -15.10 -14.61
CA VAL A 12 10.93 -15.05 -13.18
C VAL A 12 12.42 -14.78 -13.04
N CYS A 13 12.77 -13.69 -12.37
CA CYS A 13 14.14 -13.25 -12.14
C CYS A 13 14.49 -13.37 -10.65
N TYR A 14 15.61 -14.00 -10.34
CA TYR A 14 16.11 -14.12 -8.97
C TYR A 14 17.63 -14.30 -9.00
N LEU A 15 18.28 -13.98 -7.88
CA LEU A 15 19.71 -14.24 -7.69
C LEU A 15 19.89 -15.56 -6.95
N THR A 16 20.52 -16.54 -7.62
CA THR A 16 20.68 -17.91 -7.11
C THR A 16 21.45 -17.99 -5.79
N ASP A 17 22.32 -17.02 -5.50
CA ASP A 17 23.13 -16.94 -4.29
C ASP A 17 22.40 -16.31 -3.09
N LYS A 18 21.27 -15.61 -3.32
CA LYS A 18 20.57 -14.84 -2.27
C LYS A 18 19.11 -15.22 -2.07
N ALA A 19 18.42 -15.62 -3.13
CA ALA A 19 16.99 -15.90 -3.07
C ALA A 19 16.71 -17.25 -2.40
N ASP A 20 15.65 -17.31 -1.61
CA ASP A 20 15.17 -18.58 -1.07
C ASP A 20 14.48 -19.39 -2.17
N MET A 21 15.06 -20.54 -2.51
CA MET A 21 14.55 -21.42 -3.55
C MET A 21 13.15 -21.97 -3.24
N ASN A 22 12.74 -22.05 -1.96
CA ASN A 22 11.39 -22.45 -1.60
C ASN A 22 10.36 -21.43 -2.11
N ILE A 23 10.68 -20.13 -1.96
CA ILE A 23 9.84 -19.04 -2.44
C ILE A 23 9.82 -19.05 -3.97
N VAL A 24 10.98 -19.18 -4.61
CA VAL A 24 11.08 -19.25 -6.09
C VAL A 24 10.22 -20.38 -6.64
N ASN A 25 10.27 -21.56 -6.03
CA ASN A 25 9.48 -22.72 -6.44
C ASN A 25 7.99 -22.48 -6.23
N ALA A 26 7.58 -21.99 -5.05
CA ALA A 26 6.18 -21.68 -4.76
C ALA A 26 5.59 -20.68 -5.76
N VAL A 27 6.35 -19.65 -6.11
CA VAL A 27 5.96 -18.64 -7.11
C VAL A 27 5.84 -19.25 -8.50
N THR A 28 6.83 -20.06 -8.88
CA THR A 28 6.83 -20.74 -10.18
C THR A 28 5.65 -21.70 -10.31
N ASP A 29 5.31 -22.41 -9.23
CA ASP A 29 4.18 -23.34 -9.19
C ASP A 29 2.84 -22.60 -9.18
N LYS A 30 2.72 -21.48 -8.46
CA LYS A 30 1.56 -20.60 -8.54
C LYS A 30 1.35 -20.11 -9.98
N LEU A 31 2.39 -19.58 -10.62
CA LEU A 31 2.34 -19.08 -12.01
C LEU A 31 1.88 -20.13 -13.03
N LYS A 32 2.26 -21.40 -12.84
CA LYS A 32 1.84 -22.50 -13.73
C LYS A 32 0.37 -22.87 -13.58
N ASN A 33 -0.19 -22.69 -12.38
CA ASN A 33 -1.55 -23.13 -12.03
C ASN A 33 -2.60 -22.01 -12.11
N ILE A 34 -2.26 -20.83 -12.63
CA ILE A 34 -3.18 -19.70 -12.70
C ILE A 34 -4.33 -20.00 -13.67
N PRO A 35 -5.61 -20.02 -13.22
CA PRO A 35 -6.77 -20.31 -14.06
C PRO A 35 -7.24 -19.06 -14.82
N LEU A 36 -6.33 -18.38 -15.53
CA LEU A 36 -6.65 -17.20 -16.34
C LEU A 36 -6.67 -17.56 -17.82
N ASN A 37 -7.71 -17.11 -18.52
CA ASN A 37 -7.81 -17.26 -19.97
C ASN A 37 -6.93 -16.25 -20.72
N THR A 38 -6.87 -15.01 -20.24
CA THR A 38 -6.17 -13.90 -20.88
C THR A 38 -5.51 -13.04 -19.80
N ILE A 39 -4.24 -12.69 -20.01
CA ILE A 39 -3.51 -11.73 -19.17
C ILE A 39 -3.37 -10.44 -19.95
N ALA A 40 -4.07 -9.39 -19.50
CA ALA A 40 -3.99 -8.05 -20.11
C ALA A 40 -2.86 -7.20 -19.49
N GLY A 41 -2.42 -7.53 -18.27
CA GLY A 41 -1.29 -6.88 -17.63
C GLY A 41 -0.76 -7.65 -16.42
N GLY A 42 0.44 -7.31 -15.95
CA GLY A 42 1.08 -7.96 -14.81
C GLY A 42 0.32 -7.81 -13.50
N GLU A 43 -0.43 -6.72 -13.33
CA GLU A 43 -1.30 -6.50 -12.16
C GLU A 43 -2.34 -7.61 -11.99
N TYR A 44 -2.80 -8.24 -13.07
CA TYR A 44 -3.74 -9.37 -13.00
C TYR A 44 -3.14 -10.58 -12.30
N LEU A 45 -1.81 -10.73 -12.34
CA LEU A 45 -1.11 -11.83 -11.66
C LEU A 45 -0.98 -11.58 -10.16
N GLN A 46 -1.08 -10.34 -9.69
CA GLN A 46 -0.86 -10.01 -8.29
C GLN A 46 -1.79 -10.80 -7.37
N SER A 47 -3.10 -10.75 -7.64
CA SER A 47 -4.10 -11.43 -6.81
C SER A 47 -3.96 -12.95 -6.77
N PHE A 48 -3.29 -13.58 -7.75
CA PHE A 48 -3.04 -15.03 -7.77
C PHE A 48 -1.70 -15.42 -7.16
N LEU A 49 -0.79 -14.46 -7.01
CA LEU A 49 0.54 -14.66 -6.44
C LEU A 49 0.55 -14.40 -4.93
N GLU A 50 -0.34 -13.54 -4.44
CA GLU A 50 -0.57 -13.33 -3.01
C GLU A 50 -1.05 -14.62 -2.32
N ASP A 51 -0.80 -14.72 -1.02
CA ASP A 51 -1.36 -15.80 -0.21
C ASP A 51 -2.77 -15.43 0.27
N ASP A 52 -3.65 -16.43 0.36
CA ASP A 52 -5.06 -16.24 0.69
C ASP A 52 -5.30 -15.55 2.06
N ASP A 53 -4.31 -15.58 2.96
CA ASP A 53 -4.39 -15.00 4.30
C ASP A 53 -4.08 -13.49 4.36
N SER A 54 -3.49 -12.89 3.32
CA SER A 54 -3.16 -11.45 3.33
C SER A 54 -4.32 -10.58 2.83
N VAL A 55 -5.25 -10.24 3.73
CA VAL A 55 -6.44 -9.45 3.38
C VAL A 55 -6.19 -7.93 3.42
N LEU A 56 -5.20 -7.47 4.19
CA LEU A 56 -5.01 -6.03 4.49
C LEU A 56 -3.82 -5.38 3.77
N PHE A 57 -2.78 -6.16 3.45
CA PHE A 57 -1.55 -5.62 2.86
C PHE A 57 -1.10 -6.50 1.71
N SER A 58 -0.77 -5.87 0.59
CA SER A 58 -0.20 -6.56 -0.55
C SER A 58 1.19 -7.09 -0.20
N GLN A 59 1.42 -8.36 -0.53
CA GLN A 59 2.73 -9.00 -0.42
C GLN A 59 3.57 -8.80 -1.68
N ILE A 60 3.09 -8.02 -2.64
CA ILE A 60 3.73 -7.79 -3.93
C ILE A 60 4.02 -6.31 -4.07
N TYR A 61 5.29 -6.01 -4.34
CA TYR A 61 5.74 -4.68 -4.66
C TYR A 61 5.79 -4.49 -6.18
N THR A 62 5.22 -3.40 -6.68
CA THR A 62 5.23 -3.10 -8.12
C THR A 62 6.14 -1.92 -8.39
N THR A 63 6.97 -2.02 -9.42
CA THR A 63 7.89 -0.95 -9.79
C THR A 63 8.06 -0.84 -11.29
N GLU A 64 8.02 0.38 -11.80
CA GLU A 64 8.42 0.75 -13.17
C GLU A 64 9.93 1.02 -13.28
N ARG A 65 10.58 1.22 -12.14
CA ARG A 65 11.96 1.69 -12.06
C ARG A 65 12.91 0.49 -11.98
N PRO A 66 13.79 0.27 -12.98
CA PRO A 66 14.64 -0.92 -13.03
C PRO A 66 15.72 -0.94 -11.95
N ASP A 67 16.19 0.22 -11.47
CA ASP A 67 17.13 0.33 -10.36
C ASP A 67 16.55 -0.23 -9.06
N VAL A 68 15.26 0.03 -8.81
CA VAL A 68 14.53 -0.51 -7.66
C VAL A 68 14.39 -2.01 -7.76
N PHE A 69 14.00 -2.50 -8.94
CA PHE A 69 13.85 -3.92 -9.22
C PHE A 69 15.16 -4.68 -8.93
N VAL A 70 16.28 -4.19 -9.48
CA VAL A 70 17.60 -4.81 -9.27
C VAL A 70 18.01 -4.74 -7.79
N SER A 71 17.81 -3.62 -7.12
CA SER A 71 18.10 -3.49 -5.68
C SER A 71 17.35 -4.54 -4.86
N LYS A 72 16.09 -4.79 -5.19
CA LYS A 72 15.26 -5.80 -4.52
C LYS A 72 15.73 -7.23 -4.80
N LEU A 73 16.17 -7.53 -6.01
CA LEU A 73 16.82 -8.82 -6.30
C LEU A 73 18.08 -9.01 -5.46
N TYR A 74 18.88 -7.95 -5.26
CA TYR A 74 20.05 -7.96 -4.37
C TYR A 74 19.70 -8.11 -2.88
N GLU A 75 18.48 -7.76 -2.47
CA GLU A 75 17.93 -8.05 -1.13
C GLU A 75 17.46 -9.52 -0.99
N GLY A 76 17.56 -10.34 -2.06
CA GLY A 76 17.14 -11.74 -2.06
C GLY A 76 15.66 -11.96 -2.41
N ARG A 77 15.00 -10.94 -2.98
CA ARG A 77 13.61 -11.04 -3.45
C ARG A 77 13.54 -11.71 -4.83
N VAL A 78 12.36 -12.21 -5.16
CA VAL A 78 12.01 -12.76 -6.47
C VAL A 78 11.28 -11.69 -7.27
N GLY A 79 11.75 -11.44 -8.48
CA GLY A 79 11.14 -10.52 -9.44
C GLY A 79 10.39 -11.26 -10.54
N ILE A 80 9.30 -10.69 -11.04
CA ILE A 80 8.53 -11.20 -12.16
C ILE A 80 8.35 -10.08 -13.19
N ILE A 81 8.67 -10.37 -14.44
CA ILE A 81 8.49 -9.48 -15.58
C ILE A 81 7.48 -10.13 -16.50
N VAL A 82 6.45 -9.38 -16.88
CA VAL A 82 5.37 -9.85 -17.75
C VAL A 82 5.46 -9.11 -19.07
N ASP A 83 5.45 -9.86 -20.18
CA ASP A 83 5.47 -9.29 -21.51
C ASP A 83 4.25 -8.37 -21.74
N GLY A 84 4.51 -7.22 -22.38
CA GLY A 84 3.51 -6.19 -22.63
C GLY A 84 3.20 -5.25 -21.47
N THR A 85 3.89 -5.35 -20.32
CA THR A 85 3.67 -4.42 -19.19
C THR A 85 4.91 -3.60 -18.82
N PRO A 86 4.75 -2.30 -18.52
CA PRO A 86 5.87 -1.43 -18.13
C PRO A 86 6.26 -1.59 -16.65
N PHE A 87 5.61 -2.48 -15.91
CA PHE A 87 5.84 -2.69 -14.48
C PHE A 87 6.39 -4.08 -14.20
N ALA A 88 7.33 -4.17 -13.27
CA ALA A 88 7.83 -5.42 -12.73
C ALA A 88 7.24 -5.65 -11.33
N LEU A 89 6.94 -6.93 -11.03
CA LEU A 89 6.46 -7.36 -9.72
C LEU A 89 7.63 -7.91 -8.90
N VAL A 90 7.63 -7.67 -7.60
CA VAL A 90 8.66 -8.13 -6.67
C VAL A 90 8.01 -8.73 -5.43
N LEU A 91 8.49 -9.88 -5.00
CA LEU A 91 7.93 -10.63 -3.87
C LEU A 91 9.00 -11.46 -3.12
N PRO A 92 8.82 -11.73 -1.83
CA PRO A 92 7.77 -11.18 -0.97
C PRO A 92 8.13 -9.75 -0.53
N CYS A 93 7.14 -8.86 -0.53
CA CYS A 93 7.26 -7.52 0.03
C CYS A 93 6.85 -7.53 1.51
N LEU A 94 7.58 -6.79 2.34
CA LEU A 94 7.23 -6.58 3.75
C LEU A 94 6.44 -5.27 3.89
N PHE A 95 5.50 -5.22 4.83
CA PHE A 95 4.73 -3.99 5.12
C PHE A 95 5.62 -2.75 5.33
N ALA A 96 6.76 -2.93 6.02
CA ALA A 96 7.72 -1.86 6.30
C ALA A 96 8.33 -1.24 5.02
N GLU A 97 8.37 -1.99 3.91
CA GLU A 97 8.94 -1.50 2.65
C GLU A 97 8.04 -0.46 1.98
N ASN A 98 6.74 -0.39 2.32
CA ASN A 98 5.85 0.68 1.84
C ASN A 98 6.24 2.08 2.33
N PHE A 99 7.00 2.16 3.43
CA PHE A 99 7.48 3.44 3.97
C PHE A 99 8.87 3.83 3.45
N VAL A 100 9.51 2.95 2.67
CA VAL A 100 10.83 3.16 2.09
C VAL A 100 10.66 3.50 0.61
N THR A 101 11.20 4.64 0.22
CA THR A 101 11.25 5.05 -1.19
C THR A 101 12.69 4.93 -1.68
N MET A 102 12.89 4.66 -2.97
CA MET A 102 14.26 4.55 -3.51
C MET A 102 15.05 5.86 -3.46
N ASP A 103 14.35 6.99 -3.44
CA ASP A 103 14.97 8.30 -3.21
C ASP A 103 15.56 8.42 -1.79
N ASP A 104 15.11 7.59 -0.83
CA ASP A 104 15.72 7.54 0.50
C ASP A 104 17.17 7.01 0.45
N TYR A 105 17.55 6.26 -0.60
CA TYR A 105 18.91 5.77 -0.80
C TYR A 105 19.82 6.79 -1.51
N THR A 106 19.26 7.81 -2.15
CA THR A 106 20.04 8.85 -2.83
C THR A 106 20.38 10.02 -1.90
N HIS A 107 19.62 10.19 -0.82
CA HIS A 107 19.84 11.21 0.19
C HIS A 107 20.79 10.77 1.32
N LYS A 108 21.28 11.74 2.10
CA LYS A 108 22.09 11.47 3.29
C LYS A 108 21.27 10.65 4.30
N PRO A 109 21.88 9.63 4.96
CA PRO A 109 21.16 8.68 5.80
C PRO A 109 20.36 9.34 6.93
N TYR A 110 20.88 10.43 7.52
CA TYR A 110 20.18 11.19 8.56
C TYR A 110 18.87 11.82 8.08
N PHE A 111 18.85 12.34 6.85
CA PHE A 111 17.66 12.98 6.28
C PHE A 111 16.61 11.93 5.89
N SER A 112 17.05 10.83 5.28
CA SER A 112 16.18 9.70 4.93
C SER A 112 15.55 9.05 6.16
N ALA A 113 16.30 8.89 7.26
CA ALA A 113 15.78 8.38 8.52
C ALA A 113 14.72 9.32 9.11
N PHE A 114 14.95 10.63 9.06
CA PHE A 114 13.98 11.64 9.51
C PHE A 114 12.68 11.59 8.70
N LEU A 115 12.76 11.50 7.37
CA LEU A 115 11.58 11.36 6.52
C LEU A 115 10.82 10.06 6.78
N ARG A 116 11.52 8.94 7.00
CA ARG A 116 10.90 7.66 7.35
C ARG A 116 10.11 7.74 8.65
N ILE A 117 10.67 8.42 9.66
CA ILE A 117 9.98 8.68 10.94
C ILE A 117 8.72 9.51 10.70
N ILE A 118 8.82 10.60 9.91
CA ILE A 118 7.65 11.42 9.56
C ILE A 118 6.57 10.59 8.86
N ARG A 119 6.91 9.76 7.87
CA ARG A 119 5.94 8.92 7.15
C ARG A 119 5.23 7.95 8.10
N PHE A 120 5.96 7.34 9.04
CA PHE A 120 5.38 6.43 10.03
C PHE A 120 4.44 7.16 11.00
N PHE A 121 4.86 8.34 11.51
CA PHE A 121 4.01 9.18 12.35
C PHE A 121 2.77 9.68 11.60
N ALA A 122 2.92 10.09 10.34
CA ALA A 122 1.82 10.55 9.50
C ALA A 122 0.80 9.44 9.25
N PHE A 123 1.26 8.21 9.02
CA PHE A 123 0.38 7.04 8.88
C PHE A 123 -0.41 6.77 10.16
N ILE A 124 0.25 6.72 11.32
CA ILE A 124 -0.43 6.53 12.61
C ILE A 124 -1.39 7.68 12.90
N ALA A 125 -0.96 8.91 12.68
CA ALA A 125 -1.77 10.10 12.90
C ALA A 125 -3.00 10.10 11.99
N GLY A 126 -2.85 9.80 10.70
CA GLY A 126 -3.97 9.73 9.75
C GLY A 126 -4.98 8.64 10.11
N ALA A 127 -4.52 7.49 10.61
CA ALA A 127 -5.40 6.40 11.03
C ALA A 127 -6.11 6.67 12.37
N VAL A 128 -5.42 7.29 13.35
CA VAL A 128 -5.90 7.42 14.73
C VAL A 128 -6.60 8.75 14.99
N LEU A 129 -6.14 9.87 14.42
CA LEU A 129 -6.67 11.21 14.71
C LEU A 129 -8.17 11.36 14.46
N PRO A 130 -8.77 10.85 13.37
CA PRO A 130 -10.20 10.99 13.15
C PRO A 130 -11.02 10.28 14.25
N GLY A 131 -10.62 9.05 14.61
CA GLY A 131 -11.27 8.30 15.69
C GLY A 131 -11.08 8.96 17.06
N LEU A 132 -9.87 9.46 17.32
CA LEU A 132 -9.56 10.20 18.55
C LEU A 132 -10.40 11.48 18.67
N TYR A 133 -10.57 12.22 17.58
CA TYR A 133 -11.41 13.42 17.54
C TYR A 133 -12.86 13.10 17.92
N VAL A 134 -13.46 12.09 17.29
CA VAL A 134 -14.82 11.64 17.63
C VAL A 134 -14.91 11.20 19.09
N ALA A 135 -13.92 10.47 19.60
CA ALA A 135 -13.91 9.98 20.98
C ALA A 135 -13.80 11.14 22.00
N LEU A 136 -12.96 12.14 21.75
CA LEU A 136 -12.79 13.29 22.64
C LEU A 136 -14.05 14.16 22.69
N CYS A 137 -14.67 14.43 21.53
CA CYS A 137 -15.89 15.23 21.47
C CYS A 137 -17.06 14.55 22.20
N ASN A 138 -17.19 13.23 22.12
CA ASN A 138 -18.32 12.51 22.72
C ASN A 138 -18.12 12.11 24.19
N PHE A 139 -16.90 11.72 24.58
CA PHE A 139 -16.66 11.13 25.91
C PHE A 139 -15.89 12.03 26.87
N HIS A 140 -15.03 12.94 26.39
CA HIS A 140 -14.18 13.78 27.24
C HIS A 140 -14.10 15.23 26.75
N PRO A 141 -15.23 15.95 26.65
CA PRO A 141 -15.24 17.33 26.16
C PRO A 141 -14.39 18.26 27.06
N GLU A 142 -14.27 17.95 28.36
CA GLU A 142 -13.50 18.74 29.33
C GLU A 142 -12.00 18.88 28.98
N MET A 143 -11.47 18.05 28.07
CA MET A 143 -10.09 18.16 27.59
C MET A 143 -9.88 19.41 26.72
N PHE A 144 -10.93 19.96 26.13
CA PHE A 144 -10.88 21.17 25.33
C PHE A 144 -10.99 22.42 26.23
N ARG A 145 -10.23 23.47 25.87
CA ARG A 145 -10.37 24.78 26.53
C ARG A 145 -11.82 25.28 26.34
N SER A 146 -12.37 25.93 27.35
CA SER A 146 -13.77 26.45 27.35
C SER A 146 -14.14 27.25 26.10
N ALA A 147 -13.21 28.03 25.53
CA ALA A 147 -13.42 28.74 24.28
C ALA A 147 -13.63 27.83 23.06
N LEU A 148 -12.88 26.71 22.96
CA LEU A 148 -13.05 25.72 21.89
C LEU A 148 -14.36 24.94 22.06
N LEU A 149 -14.72 24.60 23.30
CA LEU A 149 -15.99 23.92 23.58
C LEU A 149 -17.20 24.72 23.13
N LEU A 150 -17.23 26.02 23.46
CA LEU A 150 -18.32 26.89 23.02
C LEU A 150 -18.48 26.90 21.49
N ASN A 151 -17.36 26.91 20.75
CA ASN A 151 -17.38 26.82 19.29
C ASN A 151 -17.93 25.47 18.81
N ILE A 152 -17.45 24.35 19.37
CA ILE A 152 -17.92 23.00 19.01
C ILE A 152 -19.43 22.85 19.29
N TYR A 153 -19.90 23.26 20.47
CA TYR A 153 -21.32 23.22 20.83
C TYR A 153 -22.19 24.10 19.93
N SER A 154 -21.71 25.30 19.56
CA SER A 154 -22.44 26.16 18.62
C SER A 154 -22.52 25.54 17.21
N SER A 155 -21.45 24.85 16.79
CA SER A 155 -21.41 24.13 15.52
C SER A 155 -22.38 22.94 15.53
N GLU A 156 -22.39 22.15 16.60
CA GLU A 156 -23.29 21.01 16.77
C GLU A 156 -24.77 21.39 16.72
N GLN A 157 -25.16 22.53 17.29
CA GLN A 157 -26.56 23.00 17.20
C GLN A 157 -26.98 23.36 15.77
N THR A 158 -26.01 23.73 14.93
CA THR A 158 -26.25 24.09 13.52
C THR A 158 -26.09 22.89 12.59
N ALA A 159 -25.42 21.83 13.06
CA ALA A 159 -25.15 20.61 12.34
C ALA A 159 -26.37 19.69 12.26
N ALA A 160 -26.55 19.05 11.11
CA ALA A 160 -27.63 18.10 10.88
C ALA A 160 -27.31 16.68 11.38
N TYR A 161 -26.03 16.36 11.63
CA TYR A 161 -25.55 15.03 11.97
C TYR A 161 -24.68 15.07 13.23
N PRO A 162 -24.62 13.97 14.01
CA PRO A 162 -23.66 13.85 15.11
C PRO A 162 -22.22 13.85 14.59
N VAL A 163 -21.25 14.29 15.42
CA VAL A 163 -19.81 14.35 15.07
C VAL A 163 -19.30 13.10 14.32
N PHE A 164 -19.71 11.91 14.75
CA PHE A 164 -19.33 10.65 14.09
C PHE A 164 -19.81 10.58 12.63
N GLY A 165 -21.07 10.96 12.37
CA GLY A 165 -21.65 10.98 11.03
C GLY A 165 -20.97 12.00 10.13
N GLU A 166 -20.68 13.20 10.65
CA GLU A 166 -19.94 14.22 9.91
C GLU A 166 -18.55 13.76 9.50
N CYS A 167 -17.79 13.16 10.43
CA CYS A 167 -16.45 12.64 10.16
C CYS A 167 -16.48 11.50 9.12
N LEU A 168 -17.47 10.63 9.17
CA LEU A 168 -17.63 9.54 8.21
C LEU A 168 -17.93 10.10 6.80
N ILE A 169 -18.84 11.08 6.69
CA ILE A 169 -19.14 11.75 5.42
C ILE A 169 -17.89 12.46 4.89
N MET A 170 -17.15 13.17 5.74
CA MET A 170 -15.91 13.85 5.36
C MET A 170 -14.86 12.86 4.83
N TYR A 171 -14.74 11.68 5.45
CA TYR A 171 -13.81 10.65 4.99
C TYR A 171 -14.22 10.07 3.62
N ILE A 172 -15.51 9.83 3.40
CA ILE A 172 -16.03 9.41 2.09
C ILE A 172 -15.79 10.48 1.03
N LEU A 173 -16.07 11.76 1.33
CA LEU A 173 -15.85 12.88 0.42
C LEU A 173 -14.36 13.02 0.09
N TYR A 174 -13.48 12.86 1.07
CA TYR A 174 -12.04 12.85 0.84
C TYR A 174 -11.62 11.73 -0.11
N GLU A 175 -12.10 10.50 0.07
CA GLU A 175 -11.80 9.39 -0.85
C GLU A 175 -12.33 9.65 -2.26
N ILE A 176 -13.55 10.20 -2.39
CA ILE A 176 -14.11 10.60 -3.70
C ILE A 176 -13.22 11.65 -4.37
N MET A 177 -12.81 12.69 -3.63
CA MET A 177 -11.93 13.73 -4.15
C MET A 177 -10.57 13.17 -4.58
N ARG A 178 -10.00 12.26 -3.78
CA ARG A 178 -8.73 11.61 -4.10
C ARG A 178 -8.83 10.79 -5.37
N GLU A 179 -9.88 9.99 -5.50
CA GLU A 179 -10.14 9.16 -6.69
C GLU A 179 -10.36 10.01 -7.94
N ALA A 180 -11.09 11.13 -7.80
CA ALA A 180 -11.31 12.09 -8.88
C ALA A 180 -10.05 12.87 -9.29
N GLY A 181 -9.04 12.97 -8.42
CA GLY A 181 -7.77 13.63 -8.72
C GLY A 181 -6.72 12.70 -9.34
N LEU A 182 -6.84 11.39 -9.14
CA LEU A 182 -5.93 10.38 -9.69
C LEU A 182 -6.32 9.91 -11.10
N ARG A 183 -7.57 10.14 -11.52
CA ARG A 183 -8.09 9.82 -12.86
C ARG A 183 -8.31 11.09 -13.68
#